data_AF-A0AAX1Q324-F1
#
_entry.id   AF-A0AAX1Q324-F1
#
_cell.length_a   1.000
_cell.length_b   1.000
_cell.length_c   1.000
_cell.angle_alpha   90.00
_cell.angle_beta   90.00
_cell.angle_gamma   90.00
#
_symmetry.space_group_name_H-M   'P 1'
#
loop_
_entity.id
_entity.type
_entity.pdbx_description
1 polymer ?
#
loop_
_entity_poly.entity_id
_entity_poly.type
_entity_poly.pdbx_seq_one_letter_code
_entity_poly.pdbx_strand_id
1 'polypeptide(L)'
;MDWENHKKAIALQTIRAKSKLDVKWKHGRPIILINIETEGNINGVNVSVDLRDPQVIQKIESLWEKQIEQEVIKTVKRAKKDKSDIFRFGRTIYEHSPKKWKELKGDWNVKGFTEVDVDVNVNANAFIRRTGLRNQPFLSNPNR
;
A
#
# COMPACT_ATOMS: atom_id res chain seq x y z
N MET A 1 10.22 -7.39 5.12
CA MET A 1 10.80 -6.14 4.59
C MET A 1 12.29 -6.11 4.87
N ASP A 2 13.01 -5.28 4.14
CA ASP A 2 14.43 -5.03 4.38
C ASP A 2 14.59 -4.01 5.52
N TRP A 3 15.68 -4.12 6.28
CA TRP A 3 16.02 -3.18 7.35
C TRP A 3 17.50 -2.83 7.25
N GLU A 4 17.79 -1.55 6.98
CA GLU A 4 19.15 -1.07 6.72
C GLU A 4 19.83 -1.92 5.63
N ASN A 5 20.95 -2.58 5.94
CA ASN A 5 21.69 -3.42 4.99
C ASN A 5 21.22 -4.89 4.96
N HIS A 6 20.20 -5.25 5.76
CA HIS A 6 19.72 -6.61 5.89
C HIS A 6 18.45 -6.85 5.08
N LYS A 7 18.53 -7.77 4.13
CA LYS A 7 17.36 -8.19 3.34
C LYS A 7 16.45 -9.10 4.14
N LYS A 8 15.13 -8.95 3.95
CA LYS A 8 14.10 -9.78 4.61
C LYS A 8 14.27 -9.88 6.14
N ALA A 9 14.69 -8.78 6.75
CA ALA A 9 15.08 -8.70 8.16
C ALA A 9 13.88 -8.71 9.12
N ILE A 10 12.77 -8.08 8.72
CA ILE A 10 11.55 -7.97 9.55
C ILE A 10 10.38 -8.63 8.82
N ALA A 11 9.72 -9.56 9.48
CA ALA A 11 8.53 -10.24 9.01
C ALA A 11 7.28 -9.57 9.59
N LEU A 12 6.44 -9.02 8.71
CA LEU A 12 5.19 -8.35 9.05
C LEU A 12 4.01 -9.22 8.61
N GLN A 13 2.98 -9.29 9.47
CA GLN A 13 1.72 -9.93 9.13
C GLN A 13 0.61 -8.90 9.16
N THR A 14 -0.10 -8.74 8.04
CA THR A 14 -1.34 -7.96 7.99
C THR A 14 -2.46 -8.71 8.73
N ILE A 15 -3.10 -8.04 9.68
CA ILE A 15 -4.31 -8.53 10.36
C ILE A 15 -5.56 -7.98 9.67
N ARG A 16 -5.51 -6.70 9.30
CA ARG A 16 -6.64 -5.99 8.71
C ARG A 16 -6.13 -5.06 7.62
N ALA A 17 -6.86 -5.00 6.52
CA ALA A 17 -6.65 -4.00 5.49
C ALA A 17 -8.00 -3.46 5.04
N LYS A 18 -8.06 -2.16 4.78
CA LYS A 18 -9.22 -1.47 4.23
C LYS A 18 -8.74 -0.53 3.14
N SER A 19 -9.34 -0.62 1.97
CA SER A 19 -9.07 0.28 0.86
C SER A 19 -10.32 1.08 0.51
N LYS A 20 -10.14 2.36 0.20
CA LYS A 20 -11.18 3.23 -0.33
C LYS A 20 -10.68 3.89 -1.60
N LEU A 21 -11.48 3.79 -2.66
CA LEU A 21 -11.28 4.51 -3.91
C LEU A 21 -12.11 5.79 -3.91
N ASP A 22 -11.53 6.85 -4.42
CA ASP A 22 -12.19 8.15 -4.64
C ASP A 22 -11.72 8.73 -5.98
N VAL A 23 -12.43 9.75 -6.49
CA VAL A 23 -12.10 10.40 -7.76
C VAL A 23 -12.10 11.90 -7.58
N LYS A 24 -10.96 12.53 -7.83
CA LYS A 24 -10.87 13.99 -8.02
C LYS A 24 -10.85 14.32 -9.51
N TRP A 25 -11.31 15.51 -9.86
CA TRP A 25 -11.25 16.00 -11.23
C TRP A 25 -10.29 17.18 -11.30
N LYS A 26 -9.34 17.14 -12.24
CA LYS A 26 -8.39 18.23 -12.48
C LYS A 26 -8.26 18.46 -13.98
N HIS A 27 -8.56 19.69 -14.42
CA HIS A 27 -8.57 20.07 -15.85
C HIS A 27 -9.38 19.10 -16.74
N GLY A 28 -10.55 18.65 -16.23
CA GLY A 28 -11.43 17.74 -16.96
C GLY A 28 -10.97 16.27 -17.00
N ARG A 29 -9.83 15.92 -16.39
CA ARG A 29 -9.35 14.53 -16.27
C ARG A 29 -9.63 13.96 -14.88
N PRO A 30 -10.03 12.69 -14.76
CA PRO A 30 -10.15 12.03 -13.47
C PRO A 30 -8.77 11.70 -12.92
N ILE A 31 -8.61 11.92 -11.62
CA ILE A 31 -7.49 11.46 -10.80
C ILE A 31 -8.07 10.45 -9.82
N ILE A 32 -7.66 9.19 -9.95
CA ILE A 32 -8.06 8.15 -9.01
C ILE A 32 -7.25 8.30 -7.74
N LEU A 33 -7.91 8.38 -6.60
CA LEU A 33 -7.29 8.36 -5.29
C LEU A 33 -7.46 6.98 -4.67
N ILE A 34 -6.35 6.34 -4.35
CA ILE A 34 -6.34 5.05 -3.65
C ILE A 34 -5.89 5.31 -2.22
N ASN A 35 -6.82 5.18 -1.26
CA ASN A 35 -6.51 5.26 0.16
C ASN A 35 -6.48 3.87 0.76
N ILE A 36 -5.35 3.48 1.36
CA ILE A 36 -5.18 2.16 1.97
C ILE A 36 -4.81 2.33 3.43
N GLU A 37 -5.61 1.75 4.31
CA GLU A 37 -5.35 1.59 5.74
C GLU A 37 -5.03 0.12 6.01
N THR A 38 -3.97 -0.16 6.77
CA THR A 38 -3.57 -1.53 7.11
C THR A 38 -3.12 -1.59 8.56
N GLU A 39 -3.40 -2.69 9.24
CA GLU A 39 -2.94 -2.97 10.60
C GLU A 39 -2.28 -4.35 10.63
N GLY A 40 -1.29 -4.55 11.50
CA GLY A 40 -0.56 -5.81 11.54
C GLY A 40 0.26 -6.05 12.80
N ASN A 41 1.10 -7.08 12.72
CA ASN A 41 2.05 -7.45 13.76
C ASN A 41 3.45 -7.63 13.18
N ILE A 42 4.46 -7.45 14.03
CA ILE A 42 5.80 -7.98 13.78
C ILE A 42 5.82 -9.43 14.28
N ASN A 43 6.00 -10.36 13.36
CA ASN A 43 6.03 -11.79 13.64
C ASN A 43 7.45 -12.37 13.69
N GLY A 44 8.45 -11.58 13.28
CA GLY A 44 9.83 -12.03 13.28
C GLY A 44 10.80 -10.90 12.99
N VAL A 45 11.94 -10.93 13.66
CA VAL A 45 13.06 -10.03 13.41
C VAL A 45 14.34 -10.86 13.47
N ASN A 46 15.11 -10.84 12.38
CA ASN A 46 16.34 -11.62 12.22
C ASN A 46 17.61 -10.78 12.42
N VAL A 47 17.46 -9.59 12.99
CA VAL A 47 18.49 -8.57 13.21
C VAL A 47 18.30 -7.95 14.60
N SER A 48 19.33 -7.28 15.11
CA SER A 48 19.20 -6.54 16.37
C SER A 48 18.42 -5.25 16.12
N VAL A 49 17.14 -5.22 16.48
CA VAL A 49 16.25 -4.06 16.40
C VAL A 49 15.52 -3.92 17.72
N ASP A 50 15.60 -2.75 18.35
CA ASP A 50 14.89 -2.48 19.60
C ASP A 50 13.43 -2.08 19.31
N LEU A 51 12.53 -3.06 19.36
CA LEU A 51 11.10 -2.84 19.14
C LEU A 51 10.39 -2.13 20.30
N ARG A 52 11.10 -1.78 21.38
CA ARG A 52 10.57 -0.98 22.48
C ARG A 52 10.72 0.51 22.23
N ASP A 53 11.59 0.91 21.30
CA ASP A 53 11.76 2.30 20.91
C ASP A 53 10.63 2.72 19.95
N PRO A 54 9.76 3.67 20.34
CA PRO A 54 8.70 4.17 19.47
C PRO A 54 9.21 4.73 18.13
N GLN A 55 10.43 5.29 18.09
CA GLN A 55 11.00 5.82 16.85
C GLN A 55 11.36 4.70 15.87
N VAL A 56 11.83 3.57 16.39
CA VAL A 56 12.09 2.36 15.59
C VAL A 56 10.79 1.82 15.02
N ILE A 57 9.74 1.73 15.83
CA ILE A 57 8.41 1.31 15.39
C ILE A 57 7.89 2.23 14.28
N GLN A 58 7.94 3.55 14.48
CA GLN A 58 7.50 4.52 13.47
C GLN A 58 8.29 4.39 12.16
N LYS A 59 9.60 4.12 12.22
CA LYS A 59 10.43 3.86 11.04
C LYS A 59 10.00 2.58 10.31
N ILE A 60 9.69 1.51 11.03
CA ILE A 60 9.16 0.26 10.45
C ILE A 60 7.83 0.52 9.75
N GLU A 61 6.92 1.25 10.39
CA GLU A 61 5.61 1.63 9.84
C GLU A 61 5.77 2.41 8.53
N SER A 62 6.60 3.46 8.51
CA SER A 62 6.86 4.24 7.29
C SER A 62 7.55 3.45 6.17
N LEU A 63 8.40 2.49 6.50
CA LEU A 63 8.97 1.59 5.49
C LEU A 63 7.90 0.65 4.91
N TRP A 64 6.95 0.22 5.74
CA TRP A 64 5.86 -0.65 5.32
C TRP A 64 4.87 0.10 4.42
N GLU A 65 4.53 1.35 4.78
CA GLU A 65 3.77 2.30 3.94
C GLU A 65 4.33 2.37 2.53
N LYS A 66 5.62 2.72 2.43
CA LYS A 66 6.32 2.86 1.15
C LYS A 66 6.34 1.56 0.35
N GLN A 67 6.52 0.41 1.02
CA GLN A 67 6.52 -0.87 0.35
C GLN A 67 5.13 -1.17 -0.26
N ILE A 68 4.04 -0.91 0.48
CA ILE A 68 2.67 -1.08 -0.02
C ILE A 68 2.41 -0.15 -1.19
N GLU A 69 2.77 1.13 -1.06
CA GLU A 69 2.62 2.14 -2.11
C GLU A 69 3.32 1.69 -3.41
N GLN A 70 4.56 1.24 -3.31
CA GLN A 70 5.32 0.74 -4.47
C GLN A 70 4.66 -0.47 -5.12
N GLU A 71 4.18 -1.43 -4.34
CA GLU A 71 3.49 -2.62 -4.88
C GLU A 71 2.17 -2.26 -5.57
N VAL A 72 1.40 -1.32 -5.00
CA VAL A 72 0.17 -0.81 -5.63
C VAL A 72 0.49 -0.11 -6.94
N ILE A 73 1.48 0.80 -6.96
CA ILE A 73 1.91 1.50 -8.16
C ILE A 73 2.38 0.51 -9.24
N LYS A 74 3.16 -0.50 -8.89
CA LYS A 74 3.61 -1.54 -9.84
C LYS A 74 2.41 -2.31 -10.40
N THR A 75 1.47 -2.69 -9.56
CA THR A 75 0.28 -3.45 -9.97
C THR A 75 -0.61 -2.61 -10.89
N VAL A 76 -0.82 -1.33 -10.58
CA VAL A 76 -1.55 -0.39 -11.44
C VAL A 76 -0.85 -0.22 -12.79
N LYS A 77 0.48 -0.01 -12.79
CA LYS A 77 1.27 0.08 -14.03
C LYS A 77 1.14 -1.17 -14.89
N ARG A 78 1.17 -2.35 -14.26
CA ARG A 78 1.01 -3.62 -14.97
C ARG A 78 -0.39 -3.75 -15.57
N ALA A 79 -1.43 -3.49 -14.78
CA ALA A 79 -2.81 -3.52 -15.25
C ALA A 79 -3.04 -2.57 -16.43
N LYS A 80 -2.47 -1.35 -16.37
CA LYS A 80 -2.51 -0.38 -17.48
C LYS A 80 -1.85 -0.93 -18.74
N LYS A 81 -0.67 -1.54 -18.62
CA LYS A 81 0.01 -2.20 -19.74
C LYS A 81 -0.85 -3.30 -20.37
N ASP A 82 -1.54 -4.06 -19.53
CA ASP A 82 -2.41 -5.15 -19.94
C ASP A 82 -3.82 -4.66 -20.36
N LYS A 83 -4.06 -3.33 -20.33
CA LYS A 83 -5.33 -2.67 -20.71
C LYS A 83 -6.54 -3.26 -19.99
N SER A 84 -6.39 -3.61 -18.71
CA SER A 84 -7.43 -4.28 -17.94
C SER A 84 -7.67 -3.57 -16.61
N ASP A 85 -8.83 -2.94 -16.47
CA ASP A 85 -9.27 -2.29 -15.23
C ASP A 85 -9.78 -3.32 -14.20
N ILE A 86 -8.84 -4.05 -13.60
CA ILE A 86 -9.13 -5.04 -12.54
C ILE A 86 -9.52 -4.39 -11.20
N PHE A 87 -9.26 -3.09 -11.05
CA PHE A 87 -9.54 -2.32 -9.83
C PHE A 87 -10.93 -1.68 -9.85
N ARG A 88 -11.61 -1.70 -11.00
CA ARG A 88 -12.94 -1.12 -11.23
C ARG A 88 -12.94 0.41 -11.13
N PHE A 89 -11.85 1.07 -11.53
CA PHE A 89 -11.77 2.54 -11.57
C PHE A 89 -12.86 3.17 -12.44
N GLY A 90 -13.21 2.53 -13.57
CA GLY A 90 -14.32 2.97 -14.41
C GLY A 90 -15.66 2.98 -13.68
N ARG A 91 -15.88 2.00 -12.79
CA ARG A 91 -17.05 1.97 -11.91
C ARG A 91 -17.01 3.12 -10.90
N THR A 92 -15.86 3.38 -10.28
CA THR A 92 -15.72 4.50 -9.33
C THR A 92 -15.98 5.85 -10.01
N ILE A 93 -15.49 6.04 -11.25
CA ILE A 93 -15.77 7.23 -12.07
C ILE A 93 -17.26 7.33 -12.40
N TYR A 94 -17.91 6.22 -12.76
CA TYR A 94 -19.35 6.18 -13.01
C TYR A 94 -20.16 6.59 -11.78
N GLU A 95 -19.83 6.05 -10.61
CA GLU A 95 -20.51 6.37 -9.35
C GLU A 95 -20.36 7.85 -8.97
N HIS A 96 -19.21 8.46 -9.23
CA HIS A 96 -18.98 9.89 -8.95
C HIS A 96 -19.54 10.83 -10.04
N SER A 97 -19.51 10.42 -11.30
CA SER A 97 -19.86 11.29 -12.43
C SER A 97 -20.39 10.48 -13.63
N PRO A 98 -21.66 10.04 -13.59
CA PRO A 98 -22.27 9.24 -14.66
C PRO A 98 -22.21 9.92 -16.03
N LYS A 99 -22.32 11.25 -16.09
CA LYS A 99 -22.24 12.04 -17.33
C LYS A 99 -20.85 11.91 -17.98
N LYS A 100 -19.79 12.12 -17.20
CA LYS A 100 -18.40 11.97 -17.68
C LYS A 100 -18.07 10.53 -18.05
N TRP A 101 -18.58 9.57 -17.30
CA TRP A 101 -18.42 8.16 -17.65
C TRP A 101 -19.02 7.81 -19.02
N LYS A 102 -20.18 8.40 -19.38
CA LYS A 102 -20.78 8.17 -20.72
C LYS A 102 -19.84 8.59 -21.86
N GLU A 103 -19.05 9.66 -21.66
CA GLU A 103 -18.05 10.14 -22.63
C GLU A 103 -16.85 9.18 -22.72
N LEU A 104 -16.45 8.56 -21.62
CA LEU A 104 -15.22 7.75 -21.51
C LEU A 104 -15.41 6.25 -21.77
N LYS A 105 -16.60 5.70 -21.52
CA LYS A 105 -16.83 4.24 -21.42
C LYS A 105 -16.51 3.47 -22.69
N GLY A 106 -16.64 4.08 -23.88
CA GLY A 106 -16.46 3.40 -25.17
C GLY A 106 -15.04 2.90 -25.39
N ASP A 107 -14.06 3.72 -25.01
CA ASP A 107 -12.62 3.43 -25.17
C ASP A 107 -11.92 3.25 -23.80
N TRP A 108 -12.67 2.95 -22.72
CA TRP A 108 -12.15 3.02 -21.35
C TRP A 108 -10.87 2.19 -21.19
N ASN A 109 -10.90 0.90 -21.44
CA ASN A 109 -9.73 0.04 -21.23
C ASN A 109 -8.53 0.38 -22.14
N VAL A 110 -8.80 0.95 -23.33
CA VAL A 110 -7.78 1.17 -24.37
C VAL A 110 -7.11 2.54 -24.25
N LYS A 111 -7.85 3.57 -23.83
CA LYS A 111 -7.37 4.96 -23.70
C LYS A 111 -7.60 5.51 -22.31
N GLY A 112 -8.85 5.46 -21.82
CA GLY A 112 -9.22 6.08 -20.55
C GLY A 112 -8.41 5.57 -19.36
N PHE A 113 -8.36 4.26 -19.17
CA PHE A 113 -7.65 3.59 -18.09
C PHE A 113 -6.13 3.66 -18.24
N THR A 114 -5.60 3.61 -19.47
CA THR A 114 -4.15 3.72 -19.69
C THR A 114 -3.63 5.12 -19.35
N GLU A 115 -4.42 6.15 -19.65
CA GLU A 115 -4.03 7.56 -19.50
C GLU A 115 -4.52 8.20 -18.20
N VAL A 116 -5.45 7.60 -17.47
CA VAL A 116 -5.99 8.17 -16.22
C VAL A 116 -4.88 8.39 -15.20
N ASP A 117 -4.84 9.57 -14.59
CA ASP A 117 -3.90 9.85 -13.51
C ASP A 117 -4.33 9.05 -12.27
N VAL A 118 -3.40 8.35 -11.65
CA VAL A 118 -3.63 7.59 -10.41
C VAL A 118 -2.69 8.14 -9.36
N ASP A 119 -3.28 8.69 -8.32
CA ASP A 119 -2.58 9.18 -7.15
C ASP A 119 -2.87 8.21 -5.98
N VAL A 120 -1.79 7.63 -5.45
CA VAL A 120 -1.87 6.56 -4.47
C VAL A 120 -1.46 7.18 -3.14
N ASN A 121 -2.43 7.35 -2.26
CA ASN A 121 -2.17 7.81 -0.90
C ASN A 121 -2.26 6.63 0.06
N VAL A 122 -1.12 6.05 0.41
CA VAL A 122 -1.07 4.96 1.38
C VAL A 122 -0.90 5.54 2.78
N ASN A 123 -2.02 5.65 3.50
CA ASN A 123 -1.98 5.86 4.95
C ASN A 123 -1.93 4.47 5.61
N ALA A 124 -0.78 3.82 5.58
CA ALA A 124 -0.61 2.60 6.35
C ALA A 124 -0.48 3.02 7.82
N ASN A 125 -1.63 3.19 8.47
CA ASN A 125 -1.75 3.22 9.93
C ASN A 125 -1.39 1.84 10.48
N ALA A 126 -0.15 1.46 10.23
CA ALA A 126 0.46 0.15 10.38
C ALA A 126 0.70 -0.14 11.85
N PHE A 127 -0.32 0.05 12.69
CA PHE A 127 -0.25 -0.18 14.12
C PHE A 127 0.22 -1.61 14.36
N ILE A 128 1.46 -1.76 14.81
CA ILE A 128 1.99 -3.01 15.30
C ILE A 128 1.32 -3.26 16.64
N ARG A 129 0.24 -4.05 16.64
CA ARG A 129 -0.59 -4.26 17.84
C ARG A 129 0.12 -5.11 18.89
N ARG A 130 1.02 -6.01 18.45
CA ARG A 130 1.87 -6.85 19.30
C ARG A 130 3.20 -7.13 18.60
N THR A 131 4.29 -7.07 19.35
CA THR A 131 5.52 -7.78 18.99
C THR A 131 5.31 -9.23 19.46
N GLY A 132 5.13 -10.17 18.54
CA GLY A 132 5.00 -11.59 18.89
C GLY A 132 6.29 -12.19 19.48
N LEU A 133 7.30 -11.36 19.70
CA LEU A 133 8.63 -11.69 20.15
C LEU A 133 8.73 -11.34 21.62
N ARG A 134 9.18 -12.30 22.44
CA ARG A 134 9.83 -12.01 23.72
C ARG A 134 10.80 -10.86 23.48
N ASN A 135 10.84 -9.85 24.34
CA ASN A 135 11.49 -8.52 24.17
C ASN A 135 12.99 -8.50 23.73
N GLN A 136 13.58 -9.65 23.41
CA GLN A 136 14.93 -9.84 22.92
C GLN A 136 14.93 -10.93 21.82
N PRO A 137 15.48 -10.67 20.62
CA PRO A 137 15.75 -11.73 19.64
C PRO A 137 16.75 -12.73 20.24
N PHE A 138 16.65 -14.03 19.92
CA PHE A 138 17.59 -15.06 20.41
C PHE A 138 19.06 -14.67 20.16
N LEU A 139 19.32 -13.95 19.08
CA LEU A 139 20.64 -13.46 18.69
C LEU A 139 21.22 -12.39 19.63
N SER A 140 20.42 -11.78 20.49
CA SER A 140 20.89 -10.78 21.47
C SER A 140 21.52 -11.39 22.71
N ASN A 141 21.50 -12.72 22.86
CA ASN A 141 22.21 -13.40 23.93
C ASN A 141 22.72 -14.79 23.47
N PRO A 142 23.91 -14.87 22.82
CA PRO A 142 24.46 -16.13 22.33
C PRO A 142 24.97 -17.08 23.44
N ASN A 143 24.86 -16.70 24.72
CA ASN A 143 25.38 -17.45 25.87
C ASN A 143 24.27 -17.91 26.83
N ARG A 144 23.27 -18.64 26.33
CA ARG A 144 22.39 -19.49 27.16
C ARG A 144 22.22 -20.86 26.52
#